data_AF-A0A958YAE8-F1
#
_entry.id   AF-A0A958YAE8-F1
#
_cell.length_a   1.000
_cell.length_b   1.000
_cell.length_c   1.000
_cell.angle_alpha   90.00
_cell.angle_beta   90.00
_cell.angle_gamma   90.00
#
_symmetry.space_group_name_H-M   'P 1'
#
loop_
_entity.id
_entity.type
_entity.pdbx_description
1 polymer ?
#
loop_
_entity_poly.entity_id
_entity_poly.type
_entity_poly.pdbx_seq_one_letter_code
_entity_poly.pdbx_strand_id
1 'polypeptide(L)' 'IKFGWTGKTFGANAIHNWFFKSEGDKTIVYVEESLQGIFPKLFKRYFQKNLDVGVKMNLLDLKTASEK' A
#
# COMPACT_ATOMS: atom_id res chain seq x y z
N ILE A 1 -14.76 2.50 -4.67
CA ILE A 1 -14.31 3.73 -3.96
C ILE A 1 -12.79 3.78 -4.04
N LYS A 2 -12.21 4.97 -4.26
CA LYS A 2 -10.75 5.16 -4.26
C LYS A 2 -10.36 6.10 -3.12
N PHE A 3 -9.37 5.71 -2.33
CA PHE A 3 -8.78 6.52 -1.29
C PHE A 3 -7.27 6.58 -1.51
N GLY A 4 -6.69 7.78 -1.53
CA GLY A 4 -5.26 7.94 -1.78
C GLY A 4 -4.66 9.01 -0.90
N TRP A 5 -3.44 8.77 -0.45
CA TRP A 5 -2.67 9.75 0.30
C TRP A 5 -1.17 9.63 -0.01
N THR A 6 -0.43 10.68 0.35
CA THR A 6 1.03 10.70 0.23
C THR A 6 1.63 10.94 1.61
N GLY A 7 2.46 10.00 2.07
CA GLY A 7 3.29 10.15 3.27
C GLY A 7 4.70 10.60 2.91
N LYS A 8 5.36 11.32 3.81
CA LYS A 8 6.80 11.63 3.70
C LYS A 8 7.60 10.61 4.50
N THR A 9 8.65 10.07 3.90
CA THR A 9 9.65 9.20 4.55
C THR A 9 11.06 9.72 4.23
N PHE A 10 12.10 9.16 4.86
CA PHE A 10 13.48 9.66 4.73
C PHE A 10 13.94 9.74 3.26
N GLY A 11 13.97 10.96 2.71
CA GLY A 11 14.40 11.24 1.34
C GLY A 11 13.46 10.75 0.24
N ALA A 12 12.21 10.41 0.56
CA ALA A 12 11.20 9.96 -0.40
C ALA A 12 9.77 10.30 0.02
N ASN A 13 8.86 10.31 -0.95
CA ASN A 13 7.42 10.35 -0.73
C ASN A 13 6.83 8.96 -1.01
N ALA A 14 6.05 8.43 -0.08
CA ALA A 14 5.29 7.20 -0.23
C ALA A 14 3.87 7.55 -0.67
N ILE A 15 3.45 7.04 -1.82
CA ILE A 15 2.10 7.24 -2.35
C ILE A 15 1.35 5.94 -2.16
N HIS A 16 0.22 5.99 -1.45
CA HIS A 16 -0.66 4.85 -1.25
C HIS A 16 -1.99 5.11 -1.95
N ASN A 17 -2.43 4.17 -2.77
CA ASN A 17 -3.74 4.18 -3.41
C ASN A 17 -4.49 2.91 -3.04
N TRP A 18 -5.71 3.07 -2.54
CA TRP A 18 -6.58 1.98 -2.14
C TRP A 18 -7.83 1.99 -2.99
N PHE A 19 -8.23 0.80 -3.43
CA PHE A 19 -9.34 0.58 -4.32
C PHE A 19 -10.25 -0.46 -3.67
N PHE A 20 -11.52 -0.07 -3.50
CA PHE A 20 -12.54 -0.92 -2.91
C PHE A 20 -13.62 -1.18 -3.96
N LYS A 21 -13.88 -2.46 -4.21
CA LYS A 21 -14.92 -2.93 -5.13
C LYS A 21 -15.83 -3.89 -4.40
N SER A 22 -17.14 -3.62 -4.39
CA SER A 22 -18.14 -4.57 -3.89
C SER A 22 -18.28 -5.73 -4.89
N GLU A 23 -18.35 -6.94 -4.37
CA GLU A 23 -18.55 -8.18 -5.12
C GLU A 23 -19.46 -9.09 -4.30
N GLY A 24 -20.77 -8.92 -4.47
CA GLY A 24 -21.79 -9.64 -3.71
C GLY A 24 -21.77 -9.29 -2.22
N ASP A 25 -21.57 -10.30 -1.38
CA ASP A 25 -21.44 -10.20 0.08
C ASP A 25 -20.02 -9.79 0.53
N LYS A 26 -19.10 -9.58 -0.41
CA LYS A 26 -17.70 -9.27 -0.13
C LYS A 26 -17.31 -7.90 -0.68
N THR A 27 -16.20 -7.39 -0.14
CA THR A 27 -15.48 -6.25 -0.72
C THR A 27 -14.07 -6.71 -1.10
N ILE A 28 -13.75 -6.59 -2.38
CA ILE A 28 -12.40 -6.78 -2.89
C ILE A 28 -11.63 -5.48 -2.67
N VAL A 29 -10.52 -5.59 -1.95
CA VAL A 29 -9.61 -4.47 -1.68
C VAL A 29 -8.30 -4.71 -2.43
N TYR A 30 -7.92 -3.71 -3.22
CA TYR A 30 -6.65 -3.66 -3.92
C TYR A 30 -5.88 -2.41 -3.48
N VAL A 31 -4.56 -2.53 -3.34
CA VAL A 31 -3.70 -1.45 -2.88
C VAL A 31 -2.46 -1.36 -3.75
N GLU A 32 -2.09 -0.13 -4.09
CA GLU A 32 -0.86 0.21 -4.79
C GLU A 32 -0.03 1.12 -3.89
N GLU A 33 1.24 0.77 -3.71
CA GLU A 33 2.21 1.63 -3.05
C GLU A 33 3.39 1.93 -3.97
N SER A 34 3.81 3.19 -4.01
CA SER A 34 4.99 3.61 -4.76
C SER A 34 5.81 4.63 -3.99
N LEU A 35 7.13 4.56 -4.13
CA LEU A 35 8.06 5.54 -3.56
C LEU A 35 8.62 6.44 -4.66
N GLN A 36 8.49 7.75 -4.47
CA GLN A 36 9.11 8.77 -5.32
C GLN A 36 10.26 9.45 -4.57
N GLY A 37 11.42 9.64 -5.22
CA GLY A 37 12.57 10.32 -4.63
C GLY A 37 13.90 9.84 -5.20
N ILE A 38 15.00 10.32 -4.61
CA ILE A 38 16.36 9.97 -5.02
C ILE A 38 16.80 8.64 -4.39
N PHE A 39 16.45 8.40 -3.12
CA PHE A 39 16.79 7.16 -2.39
C PHE A 39 16.20 5.86 -2.98
N PRO A 40 14.92 5.82 -3.40
CA PRO A 40 14.33 4.64 -4.05
C PRO A 40 15.02 4.27 -5.36
N LYS A 41 15.64 5.25 -6.05
CA LYS A 41 16.41 4.98 -7.27
C LYS A 41 17.72 4.24 -6.99
N LEU A 42 18.36 4.49 -5.84
CA LEU A 42 19.63 3.87 -5.46
C LEU A 42 19.46 2.45 -4.89
N PHE A 43 18.36 2.18 -4.16
CA PHE A 43 18.11 0.89 -3.51
C PHE A 43 16.78 0.24 -3.89
N LYS A 44 16.41 0.34 -5.18
CA LYS A 44 15.10 -0.07 -5.72
C LYS A 44 14.65 -1.46 -5.26
N ARG A 45 15.53 -2.47 -5.26
CA ARG A 45 15.18 -3.85 -4.91
C ARG A 45 14.88 -4.03 -3.41
N TYR A 46 15.67 -3.41 -2.53
CA TYR A 46 15.44 -3.46 -1.09
C TYR A 46 14.14 -2.75 -0.73
N PHE A 47 13.92 -1.56 -1.29
CA PHE A 47 12.67 -0.82 -1.08
C PHE A 47 11.46 -1.58 -1.61
N GLN A 48 11.51 -2.13 -2.83
CA GLN A 48 10.39 -2.92 -3.36
C GLN A 48 10.04 -4.12 -2.47
N LYS A 49 11.04 -4.88 -2.00
CA LYS A 49 10.78 -6.02 -1.11
C LYS A 49 10.13 -5.62 0.21
N ASN A 50 10.58 -4.51 0.82
CA ASN A 50 9.99 -4.02 2.07
C ASN A 50 8.57 -3.46 1.86
N LEU A 51 8.34 -2.77 0.73
CA LEU A 51 7.02 -2.30 0.32
C LEU A 51 6.05 -3.49 0.19
N ASP A 52 6.44 -4.53 -0.56
CA ASP A 52 5.59 -5.69 -0.78
C ASP A 52 5.17 -6.38 0.54
N VAL A 53 6.11 -6.50 1.49
CA VAL A 53 5.84 -7.06 2.82
C VAL A 53 4.91 -6.16 3.63
N GLY A 54 5.17 -4.84 3.68
CA GLY A 54 4.35 -3.89 4.42
C GLY A 54 2.92 -3.80 3.88
N VAL A 55 2.78 -3.69 2.56
CA VAL A 55 1.49 -3.67 1.86
C VAL A 55 0.67 -4.93 2.15
N LYS A 56 1.32 -6.10 2.11
CA LYS A 56 0.65 -7.37 2.41
C LYS A 56 0.17 -7.44 3.86
N MET A 57 0.97 -6.96 4.81
CA MET A 57 0.54 -6.95 6.21
C MET A 57 -0.61 -6.00 6.45
N ASN A 58 -0.57 -4.79 5.88
CA ASN A 58 -1.67 -3.84 5.99
C ASN A 58 -3.00 -4.40 5.43
N LEU A 59 -2.95 -5.14 4.32
CA LEU A 59 -4.13 -5.83 3.80
C LEU A 59 -4.66 -6.91 4.74
N LEU A 60 -3.77 -7.69 5.35
CA LEU A 60 -4.16 -8.71 6.31
C LEU A 60 -4.79 -8.10 7.56
N ASP A 61 -4.16 -7.07 8.12
CA ASP A 61 -4.66 -6.36 9.29
C ASP A 61 -6.02 -5.73 9.03
N LEU A 62 -6.21 -5.11 7.86
CA LEU A 62 -7.50 -4.60 7.43
C LEU A 62 -8.54 -5.72 7.40
N LYS A 63 -8.25 -6.82 6.70
CA LYS A 63 -9.16 -7.96 6.60
C LYS A 63 -9.58 -8.47 7.98
N THR A 64 -8.61 -8.71 8.86
CA THR A 64 -8.86 -9.17 10.24
C THR A 64 -9.66 -8.16 11.06
N ALA A 65 -9.47 -6.86 10.86
CA ALA A 65 -10.21 -5.84 11.59
C ALA A 65 -11.66 -5.70 11.11
N SER A 66 -11.91 -5.85 9.81
CA SER A 66 -13.24 -5.65 9.20
C SER A 66 -14.12 -6.89 9.18
N GLU A 67 -13.55 -8.10 9.26
CA GLU A 67 -14.28 -9.38 9.19
C GLU A 67 -14.41 -10.06 10.56
N LYS A 68 -14.34 -9.29 11.65
CA LYS A 68 -14.58 -9.81 13.01
C LYS A 68 -16.02 -10.28 13.21
#